data_AF-A0A2D0MYL1-F1
#
_entry.id   AF-A0A2D0MYL1-F1
#
_cell.length_a   1.000
_cell.length_b   1.000
_cell.length_c   1.000
_cell.angle_alpha   90.00
_cell.angle_beta   90.00
_cell.angle_gamma   90.00
#
_symmetry.space_group_name_H-M   'P 1'
#
loop_
_entity.id
_entity.type
_entity.pdbx_description
1 polymer ?
#
loop_
_entity_poly.entity_id
_entity_poly.type
_entity_poly.pdbx_seq_one_letter_code
_entity_poly.pdbx_strand_id
1 'polypeptide(L)'
;MSIRKSREDIFRWSLIGVIVLILLMRLAPVFRFLLGILAILAIAGLIGGTIWYFAVKRRRDRRYAASTEGQIEQRIAFCKGEITKQEADIREIEENIEDLESQINGGNEIAPQNRQESESLIRAFRSQLELRRSKITFYEAVMRKLEILLHNQRLASDLEVKKKKLEQLRENNYEELAKLESLRSDVEMDTLYLDTIDQLSQRIQDTNTVDDAEILQKELEKMTKELEY
;
A
#
# COMPACT_ATOMS: atom_id res chain seq x y z
N MET A 1 1.94 -18.22 -13.51
CA MET A 1 2.84 -18.88 -14.49
C MET A 1 4.15 -18.10 -14.73
N SER A 2 4.18 -16.76 -14.58
CA SER A 2 5.38 -15.91 -14.78
C SER A 2 6.54 -16.13 -13.78
N ILE A 3 6.27 -16.47 -12.51
CA ILE A 3 7.30 -16.60 -11.46
C ILE A 3 8.20 -17.83 -11.65
N ARG A 4 7.71 -18.90 -12.29
CA ARG A 4 8.45 -20.15 -12.48
C ARG A 4 9.58 -20.01 -13.52
N LYS A 5 9.33 -19.21 -14.58
CA LYS A 5 10.29 -18.98 -15.67
C LYS A 5 11.52 -18.18 -15.20
N SER A 6 11.30 -17.14 -14.39
CA SER A 6 12.38 -16.34 -13.80
C SER A 6 13.32 -17.17 -12.90
N ARG A 7 12.80 -18.18 -12.21
CA ARG A 7 13.60 -19.03 -11.32
C ARG A 7 14.52 -19.99 -12.08
N GLU A 8 14.10 -20.48 -13.24
CA GLU A 8 14.90 -21.34 -14.12
C GLU A 8 16.01 -20.54 -14.83
N ASP A 9 15.73 -19.31 -15.26
CA ASP A 9 16.75 -18.45 -15.89
C ASP A 9 17.85 -18.05 -14.90
N ILE A 10 17.49 -17.68 -13.66
CA ILE A 10 18.46 -17.39 -12.59
C ILE A 10 19.33 -18.63 -12.29
N PHE A 11 18.74 -19.82 -12.30
CA PHE A 11 19.47 -21.06 -12.06
C PHE A 11 20.47 -21.38 -13.20
N ARG A 12 20.08 -21.15 -14.46
CA ARG A 12 20.95 -21.34 -15.63
C ARG A 12 22.14 -20.37 -15.64
N TRP A 13 21.91 -19.09 -15.37
CA TRP A 13 22.99 -18.10 -15.28
C TRP A 13 23.94 -18.37 -14.11
N SER A 14 23.42 -18.83 -12.97
CA SER A 14 24.24 -19.26 -11.82
C SER A 14 25.13 -20.46 -12.17
N LEU A 15 24.57 -21.47 -12.86
CA LEU A 15 25.30 -22.69 -13.25
C LEU A 15 26.43 -22.39 -14.25
N ILE A 16 26.17 -21.51 -15.22
CA ILE A 16 27.19 -21.05 -16.18
C ILE A 16 28.32 -20.30 -15.46
N GLY A 17 27.99 -19.43 -14.50
CA GLY A 17 28.98 -18.71 -13.69
C GLY A 17 29.91 -19.64 -12.90
N VAL A 18 29.36 -20.69 -12.29
CA VAL A 18 30.14 -21.70 -11.56
C VAL A 18 31.07 -22.50 -12.48
N ILE A 19 30.60 -22.89 -13.67
CA ILE A 19 31.42 -23.64 -14.65
C ILE A 19 32.59 -22.79 -15.16
N VAL A 20 32.35 -21.52 -15.48
CA VAL A 20 33.39 -20.58 -15.92
C VAL A 20 34.43 -20.34 -14.83
N LEU A 21 33.99 -20.24 -13.57
CA LEU A 21 34.87 -20.10 -12.41
C LEU A 21 35.79 -21.33 -12.24
N ILE A 22 35.25 -22.54 -12.38
CA ILE A 22 36.01 -23.79 -12.31
C ILE A 22 37.03 -23.89 -13.46
N LEU A 23 36.65 -23.46 -14.66
CA LEU A 23 37.52 -23.45 -15.83
C LEU A 23 38.72 -22.48 -15.65
N LEU A 24 38.46 -21.27 -15.14
CA LEU A 24 39.49 -20.27 -14.83
C LEU A 24 40.46 -20.75 -13.74
N MET A 25 39.97 -21.50 -12.74
CA MET A 25 40.81 -22.07 -11.67
C MET A 25 41.82 -23.11 -12.18
N ARG A 26 41.56 -23.74 -13.34
CA ARG A 26 42.43 -24.74 -13.96
C ARG A 26 43.59 -24.11 -14.75
N LEU A 27 43.37 -22.94 -15.36
CA LEU A 27 44.30 -22.35 -16.35
C LEU A 27 45.49 -21.61 -15.71
N ALA A 28 45.34 -21.06 -14.50
CA ALA A 28 46.41 -20.28 -13.88
C ALA A 28 46.56 -20.58 -12.38
N PRO A 29 47.62 -21.30 -11.96
CA PRO A 29 47.78 -21.75 -10.57
C PRO A 29 48.00 -20.59 -9.59
N VAL A 30 48.57 -19.47 -10.04
CA VAL A 30 48.80 -18.26 -9.22
C VAL A 30 47.49 -17.57 -8.82
N PHE A 31 46.43 -17.67 -9.63
CA PHE A 31 45.13 -17.06 -9.34
C PHE A 31 44.21 -17.94 -8.48
N ARG A 32 44.59 -19.19 -8.16
CA ARG A 32 43.74 -20.12 -7.38
C ARG A 32 43.41 -19.59 -5.99
N PHE A 33 44.38 -18.99 -5.31
CA PHE A 33 44.17 -18.40 -3.99
C PHE A 33 43.26 -17.17 -4.06
N LEU A 34 43.48 -16.29 -5.05
CA LEU A 34 42.66 -15.09 -5.27
C LEU A 34 41.20 -15.46 -5.61
N LEU A 35 41.00 -16.40 -6.55
CA LEU A 35 39.67 -16.88 -6.95
C LEU A 35 38.98 -17.64 -5.82
N GLY A 36 39.72 -18.41 -5.01
CA GLY A 36 39.18 -19.08 -3.84
C GLY A 36 38.62 -18.10 -2.80
N ILE A 37 39.37 -17.03 -2.49
CA ILE A 37 38.92 -15.96 -1.58
C ILE A 37 37.69 -15.24 -2.16
N LEU A 38 37.71 -14.92 -3.46
CA LEU A 38 36.57 -14.29 -4.13
C LEU A 38 35.31 -15.18 -4.09
N ALA A 39 35.47 -16.49 -4.30
CA ALA A 39 34.37 -17.44 -4.24
C ALA A 39 33.79 -17.54 -2.82
N ILE A 40 34.64 -17.58 -1.78
CA ILE A 40 34.21 -17.59 -0.38
C ILE A 40 33.45 -16.30 -0.04
N LEU A 41 33.96 -15.14 -0.48
CA LEU A 41 33.28 -13.85 -0.29
C LEU A 41 31.94 -13.79 -1.04
N ALA A 42 31.85 -14.33 -2.25
CA ALA A 42 30.61 -14.41 -3.01
C ALA A 42 29.57 -15.31 -2.31
N ILE A 43 30.00 -16.46 -1.79
CA ILE A 43 29.15 -17.37 -1.01
C ILE A 43 28.70 -16.70 0.29
N ALA A 44 29.61 -16.04 1.02
CA ALA A 44 29.28 -15.31 2.23
C ALA A 44 28.31 -14.14 1.98
N GLY A 45 28.48 -13.42 0.87
CA GLY A 45 27.57 -12.37 0.42
C GLY A 45 26.18 -12.91 0.05
N LEU A 46 26.10 -14.05 -0.62
CA LEU A 46 24.84 -14.72 -0.94
C LEU A 46 24.11 -15.19 0.33
N ILE A 47 24.83 -15.82 1.26
CA ILE A 47 24.25 -16.29 2.53
C ILE A 47 23.82 -15.08 3.37
N GLY A 48 24.67 -14.07 3.51
CA GLY A 48 24.35 -12.85 4.25
C GLY A 48 23.16 -12.09 3.66
N GLY A 49 23.13 -11.94 2.33
CA GLY A 49 22.04 -11.29 1.61
C GLY A 49 20.71 -12.04 1.71
N THR A 50 20.71 -13.37 1.64
CA THR A 50 19.49 -14.17 1.80
C THR A 50 18.97 -14.11 3.24
N ILE A 51 19.83 -14.20 4.25
CA ILE A 51 19.44 -14.04 5.66
C ILE A 51 18.87 -12.64 5.90
N TRP A 52 19.54 -11.59 5.40
CA TRP A 52 19.07 -10.21 5.54
C TRP A 52 17.73 -9.99 4.85
N TYR A 53 17.56 -10.48 3.62
CA TYR A 53 16.30 -10.41 2.88
C TYR A 53 15.16 -11.09 3.64
N PHE A 54 15.39 -12.29 4.16
CA PHE A 54 14.40 -13.00 4.98
C PHE A 54 14.11 -12.27 6.30
N ALA A 55 15.13 -11.68 6.95
CA ALA A 55 14.95 -10.93 8.19
C ALA A 55 14.13 -9.65 7.97
N VAL A 56 14.41 -8.89 6.90
CA VAL A 56 13.65 -7.68 6.54
C VAL A 56 12.22 -8.03 6.16
N LYS A 57 12.02 -9.08 5.34
CA LYS A 57 10.69 -9.57 4.99
C LYS A 57 9.90 -9.96 6.24
N ARG A 58 10.50 -10.74 7.14
CA ARG A 58 9.86 -11.16 8.41
C ARG A 58 9.52 -9.97 9.31
N ARG A 59 10.32 -8.91 9.33
CA ARG A 59 10.01 -7.67 10.07
C ARG A 59 8.81 -6.94 9.46
N ARG A 60 8.73 -6.85 8.13
CA ARG A 60 7.56 -6.28 7.43
C ARG A 60 6.30 -7.09 7.70
N ASP A 61 6.38 -8.40 7.59
CA ASP A 61 5.23 -9.29 7.82
C ASP A 61 4.75 -9.20 9.27
N ARG A 62 5.66 -9.09 10.24
CA ARG A 62 5.31 -8.85 11.66
C ARG A 62 4.65 -7.49 11.88
N ARG A 63 5.13 -6.44 11.23
CA ARG A 63 4.51 -5.10 11.32
C ARG A 63 3.13 -5.08 10.68
N TYR A 64 2.96 -5.76 9.56
CA TYR A 64 1.66 -5.93 8.92
C TYR A 64 0.71 -6.76 9.78
N ALA A 65 1.16 -7.90 10.31
CA ALA A 65 0.39 -8.72 11.23
C ALA A 65 -0.02 -7.97 12.51
N ALA A 66 0.81 -7.02 12.97
CA ALA A 66 0.49 -6.17 14.11
C ALA A 66 -0.45 -5.00 13.76
N SER A 67 -0.59 -4.63 12.48
CA SER A 67 -1.50 -3.57 12.06
C SER A 67 -2.96 -4.01 12.22
N THR A 68 -3.87 -3.05 12.39
CA THR A 68 -5.30 -3.35 12.51
C THR A 68 -5.81 -4.13 11.29
N GLU A 69 -5.35 -3.77 10.08
CA GLU A 69 -5.68 -4.46 8.84
C GLU A 69 -5.19 -5.92 8.83
N GLY A 70 -3.93 -6.16 9.21
CA GLY A 70 -3.40 -7.53 9.27
C GLY A 70 -4.08 -8.37 10.35
N GLN A 71 -4.44 -7.77 11.48
CA GLN A 71 -5.22 -8.47 12.52
C GLN A 71 -6.63 -8.84 12.04
N ILE A 72 -7.29 -7.97 11.28
CA ILE A 72 -8.61 -8.26 10.69
C ILE A 72 -8.50 -9.39 9.66
N GLU A 73 -7.52 -9.33 8.77
CA GLU A 73 -7.30 -10.39 7.77
C GLU A 73 -6.98 -11.75 8.41
N GLN A 74 -6.17 -11.77 9.46
CA GLN A 74 -5.90 -12.99 10.23
C GLN A 74 -7.17 -13.57 10.87
N ARG A 75 -8.05 -12.72 11.42
CA ARG A 75 -9.32 -13.15 11.98
C ARG A 75 -10.27 -13.69 10.90
N ILE A 76 -10.30 -13.08 9.72
CA ILE A 76 -11.05 -13.60 8.56
C ILE A 76 -10.52 -14.98 8.16
N ALA A 77 -9.20 -15.14 8.07
CA ALA A 77 -8.58 -16.43 7.76
C ALA A 77 -8.90 -17.50 8.81
N PHE A 78 -8.89 -17.12 10.09
CA PHE A 78 -9.31 -17.99 11.19
C PHE A 78 -10.78 -18.43 11.04
N CYS A 79 -11.70 -17.49 10.79
CA CYS A 79 -13.11 -17.81 10.55
C CYS A 79 -13.30 -18.77 9.37
N LYS A 80 -12.57 -18.56 8.26
CA LYS A 80 -12.60 -19.48 7.11
C LYS A 80 -12.13 -20.88 7.48
N GLY A 81 -11.04 -20.99 8.23
CA GLY A 81 -10.54 -22.29 8.70
C GLY A 81 -11.55 -23.03 9.58
N GLU A 82 -12.19 -22.31 10.50
CA GLU A 82 -13.24 -22.89 11.35
C GLU A 82 -14.46 -23.32 10.53
N ILE A 83 -14.91 -22.52 9.54
CA ILE A 83 -16.01 -22.91 8.64
C ILE A 83 -15.68 -24.21 7.92
N THR A 84 -14.51 -24.32 7.29
CA THR A 84 -14.09 -25.54 6.58
C THR A 84 -14.03 -26.76 7.51
N LYS A 85 -13.61 -26.57 8.76
CA LYS A 85 -13.63 -27.63 9.76
C LYS A 85 -15.06 -28.05 10.13
N GLN A 86 -15.95 -27.09 10.38
CA GLN A 86 -17.35 -27.39 10.67
C GLN A 86 -18.05 -28.08 9.48
N GLU A 87 -17.74 -27.71 8.24
CA GLU A 87 -18.26 -28.37 7.04
C GLU A 87 -17.76 -29.82 6.91
N ALA A 88 -16.52 -30.09 7.29
CA ALA A 88 -15.99 -31.45 7.33
C ALA A 88 -16.70 -32.29 8.40
N ASP A 89 -16.86 -31.75 9.62
CA ASP A 89 -17.61 -32.39 10.71
C ASP A 89 -19.07 -32.68 10.28
N ILE A 90 -19.72 -31.77 9.55
CA ILE A 90 -21.09 -31.98 9.06
C ILE A 90 -21.18 -33.16 8.11
N ARG A 91 -20.24 -33.27 7.15
CA ARG A 91 -20.22 -34.40 6.20
C ARG A 91 -20.04 -35.74 6.91
N GLU A 92 -19.14 -35.80 7.89
CA GLU A 92 -18.94 -37.00 8.70
C GLU A 92 -20.20 -37.36 9.50
N ILE A 93 -20.87 -36.37 10.10
CA ILE A 93 -22.12 -36.61 10.82
C ILE A 93 -23.24 -37.09 9.88
N GLU A 94 -23.36 -36.50 8.68
CA GLU A 94 -24.36 -36.89 7.68
C GLU A 94 -24.14 -38.34 7.21
N GLU A 95 -22.89 -38.74 6.95
CA GLU A 95 -22.51 -40.13 6.61
C GLU A 95 -22.88 -41.11 7.73
N ASN A 96 -22.60 -40.77 9.00
CA ASN A 96 -22.96 -41.60 10.14
C ASN A 96 -24.49 -41.74 10.33
N ILE A 97 -25.26 -40.67 10.05
CA ILE A 97 -26.73 -40.73 10.09
C ILE A 97 -27.23 -41.66 8.98
N GLU A 98 -26.72 -41.53 7.76
CA GLU A 98 -27.11 -42.35 6.62
C GLU A 98 -26.80 -43.84 6.86
N ASP A 99 -25.62 -44.16 7.39
CA ASP A 99 -25.25 -45.54 7.74
C ASP A 99 -26.22 -46.13 8.78
N LEU A 100 -26.49 -45.42 9.88
CA LEU A 100 -27.43 -45.85 10.92
C LEU A 100 -28.86 -46.01 10.38
N GLU A 101 -29.33 -45.10 9.53
CA GLU A 101 -30.65 -45.18 8.90
C GLU A 101 -30.73 -46.37 7.94
N SER A 102 -29.67 -46.66 7.19
CA SER A 102 -29.61 -47.81 6.29
C SER A 102 -29.63 -49.13 7.06
N GLN A 103 -28.93 -49.19 8.20
CA GLN A 103 -28.90 -50.37 9.06
C GLN A 103 -30.28 -50.65 9.64
N ILE A 104 -30.99 -49.63 10.15
CA ILE A 104 -32.35 -49.79 10.72
C ILE A 104 -33.39 -50.19 9.67
N ASN A 105 -33.31 -49.63 8.46
CA ASN A 105 -34.33 -49.79 7.41
C ASN A 105 -34.05 -50.92 6.42
N GLY A 106 -32.85 -51.51 6.45
CA GLY A 106 -32.35 -52.51 5.49
C GLY A 106 -33.01 -53.90 5.54
N GLY A 107 -34.17 -54.05 6.17
CA GLY A 107 -35.00 -55.27 6.10
C GLY A 107 -34.54 -56.44 6.98
N ASN A 108 -33.52 -56.26 7.82
CA ASN A 108 -33.15 -57.27 8.82
C ASN A 108 -34.05 -57.18 10.07
N GLU A 109 -34.39 -58.32 10.67
CA GLU A 109 -35.04 -58.38 11.99
C GLU A 109 -34.07 -57.85 13.06
N ILE A 110 -34.13 -56.55 13.31
CA ILE A 110 -33.32 -55.88 14.32
C ILE A 110 -34.07 -55.95 15.65
N ALA A 111 -33.35 -56.33 16.71
CA ALA A 111 -33.89 -56.32 18.05
C ALA A 111 -34.46 -54.92 18.39
N PRO A 112 -35.66 -54.83 19.00
CA PRO A 112 -36.31 -53.55 19.26
C PRO A 112 -35.46 -52.59 20.10
N GLN A 113 -34.60 -53.12 20.97
CA GLN A 113 -33.64 -52.34 21.76
C GLN A 113 -32.58 -51.67 20.87
N ASN A 114 -31.97 -52.41 19.94
CA ASN A 114 -30.95 -51.86 19.03
C ASN A 114 -31.55 -50.79 18.10
N ARG A 115 -32.82 -50.96 17.71
CA ARG A 115 -33.56 -49.95 16.94
C ARG A 115 -33.73 -48.65 17.75
N GLN A 116 -34.18 -48.76 19.00
CA GLN A 116 -34.38 -47.62 19.88
C GLN A 116 -33.05 -46.88 20.16
N GLU A 117 -31.96 -47.62 20.40
CA GLU A 117 -30.63 -47.04 20.60
C GLU A 117 -30.14 -46.30 19.34
N SER A 118 -30.31 -46.90 18.16
CA SER A 118 -29.93 -46.28 16.89
C SER A 118 -30.75 -45.01 16.59
N GLU A 119 -32.06 -45.02 16.85
CA GLU A 119 -32.92 -43.83 16.75
C GLU A 119 -32.55 -42.73 17.76
N SER A 120 -32.09 -43.09 18.95
CA SER A 120 -31.55 -42.14 19.92
C SER A 120 -30.26 -41.49 19.41
N LEU A 121 -29.35 -42.29 18.86
CA LEU A 121 -28.07 -41.84 18.33
C LEU A 121 -28.26 -40.92 17.11
N ILE A 122 -29.17 -41.26 16.19
CA ILE A 122 -29.56 -40.41 15.05
C ILE A 122 -30.07 -39.04 15.54
N ARG A 123 -30.92 -39.01 16.58
CA ARG A 123 -31.39 -37.74 17.16
C ARG A 123 -30.25 -36.90 17.74
N ALA A 124 -29.30 -37.53 18.42
CA ALA A 124 -28.12 -36.84 18.95
C ALA A 124 -27.25 -36.27 17.82
N PHE A 125 -27.01 -37.04 16.76
CA PHE A 125 -26.28 -36.58 15.57
C PHE A 125 -26.99 -35.41 14.88
N ARG A 126 -28.31 -35.48 14.70
CA ARG A 126 -29.10 -34.37 14.13
C ARG A 126 -29.00 -33.09 14.96
N SER A 127 -28.99 -33.20 16.29
CA SER A 127 -28.76 -32.04 17.17
C SER A 127 -27.35 -31.45 17.01
N GLN A 128 -26.31 -32.29 16.88
CA GLN A 128 -24.96 -31.81 16.61
C GLN A 128 -24.84 -31.14 15.23
N LEU A 129 -25.55 -31.68 14.23
CA LEU A 129 -25.61 -31.13 12.88
C LEU A 129 -26.18 -29.70 12.90
N GLU A 130 -27.30 -29.50 13.60
CA GLU A 130 -27.91 -28.17 13.79
C GLU A 130 -26.95 -27.20 14.50
N LEU A 131 -26.27 -27.67 15.56
CA LEU A 131 -25.27 -26.87 16.27
C LEU A 131 -24.14 -26.42 15.33
N ARG A 132 -23.64 -27.29 14.46
CA ARG A 132 -22.52 -26.97 13.56
C ARG A 132 -22.95 -26.03 12.45
N ARG A 133 -24.15 -26.21 11.89
CA ARG A 133 -24.75 -25.23 10.95
C ARG A 133 -24.90 -23.85 11.60
N SER A 134 -25.36 -23.79 12.86
CA SER A 134 -25.45 -22.54 13.60
C SER A 134 -24.08 -21.86 13.81
N LYS A 135 -23.04 -22.65 14.12
CA LYS A 135 -21.66 -22.13 14.21
C LYS A 135 -21.16 -21.56 12.89
N ILE A 136 -21.42 -22.24 11.75
CA ILE A 136 -21.06 -21.72 10.42
C ILE A 136 -21.72 -20.37 10.19
N THR A 137 -23.04 -20.27 10.39
CA THR A 137 -23.78 -19.00 10.24
C THR A 137 -23.19 -17.89 11.12
N PHE A 138 -22.81 -18.21 12.36
CA PHE A 138 -22.15 -17.26 13.25
C PHE A 138 -20.80 -16.80 12.69
N TYR A 139 -19.93 -17.71 12.24
CA TYR A 139 -18.64 -17.35 11.67
C TYR A 139 -18.77 -16.53 10.38
N GLU A 140 -19.74 -16.85 9.51
CA GLU A 140 -20.05 -16.06 8.32
C GLU A 140 -20.49 -14.63 8.68
N ALA A 141 -21.34 -14.48 9.70
CA ALA A 141 -21.78 -13.17 10.16
C ALA A 141 -20.61 -12.35 10.74
N VAL A 142 -19.72 -12.97 11.50
CA VAL A 142 -18.50 -12.33 12.02
C VAL A 142 -17.59 -11.92 10.87
N MET A 143 -17.35 -12.80 9.91
CA MET A 143 -16.51 -12.53 8.75
C MET A 143 -17.03 -11.34 7.94
N ARG A 144 -18.34 -11.28 7.67
CA ARG A 144 -18.98 -10.15 6.97
C ARG A 144 -18.78 -8.83 7.73
N LYS A 145 -18.91 -8.83 9.05
CA LYS A 145 -18.66 -7.64 9.88
C LYS A 145 -17.19 -7.20 9.82
N LEU A 146 -16.26 -8.16 9.83
CA LEU A 146 -14.83 -7.88 9.71
C LEU A 146 -14.47 -7.29 8.34
N GLU A 147 -15.06 -7.79 7.26
CA GLU A 147 -14.85 -7.27 5.90
C GLU A 147 -15.36 -5.82 5.75
N ILE A 148 -16.53 -5.52 6.31
CA ILE A 148 -17.06 -4.15 6.34
C ILE A 148 -16.14 -3.23 7.14
N LEU A 149 -15.66 -3.68 8.30
CA LEU A 149 -14.75 -2.90 9.14
C LEU A 149 -13.44 -2.61 8.40
N LEU A 150 -12.87 -3.60 7.72
CA LEU A 150 -11.67 -3.44 6.90
C LEU A 150 -11.88 -2.43 5.78
N HIS A 151 -13.00 -2.53 5.06
CA HIS A 151 -13.33 -1.61 3.98
C HIS A 151 -13.46 -0.17 4.49
N ASN A 152 -14.18 0.01 5.61
CA ASN A 152 -14.37 1.33 6.23
C ASN A 152 -13.05 1.93 6.72
N GLN A 153 -12.15 1.11 7.28
CA GLN A 153 -10.84 1.59 7.71
C GLN A 153 -9.99 2.06 6.52
N ARG A 154 -9.96 1.29 5.42
CA ARG A 154 -9.26 1.69 4.19
C ARG A 154 -9.82 2.99 3.63
N LEU A 155 -11.15 3.10 3.55
CA LEU A 155 -11.82 4.30 3.08
C LEU A 155 -11.52 5.53 3.96
N ALA A 156 -11.53 5.36 5.28
CA ALA A 156 -11.21 6.44 6.21
C ALA A 156 -9.76 6.94 6.02
N SER A 157 -8.81 6.01 5.84
CA SER A 157 -7.40 6.35 5.57
C SER A 157 -7.25 7.10 4.24
N ASP A 158 -7.91 6.64 3.18
CA ASP A 158 -7.88 7.30 1.87
C ASP A 158 -8.50 8.70 1.92
N LEU A 159 -9.59 8.87 2.65
CA LEU A 159 -10.22 10.17 2.85
C LEU A 159 -9.32 11.13 3.62
N GLU A 160 -8.59 10.66 4.63
CA GLU A 160 -7.64 11.49 5.37
C GLU A 160 -6.51 11.99 4.45
N VAL A 161 -5.94 11.11 3.62
CA VAL A 161 -4.90 11.49 2.64
C VAL A 161 -5.44 12.52 1.65
N LYS A 162 -6.64 12.32 1.13
CA LYS A 162 -7.28 13.25 0.20
C LYS A 162 -7.61 14.60 0.85
N LYS A 163 -8.05 14.62 2.10
CA LYS A 163 -8.29 15.85 2.87
C LYS A 163 -7.01 16.65 3.05
N LYS A 164 -5.92 16.01 3.49
CA LYS A 164 -4.60 16.68 3.61
C LYS A 164 -4.12 17.24 2.27
N LYS A 165 -4.29 16.49 1.18
CA LYS A 165 -3.95 16.98 -0.16
C LYS A 165 -4.79 18.19 -0.58
N LEU A 166 -6.08 18.19 -0.24
CA LEU A 166 -6.97 19.34 -0.50
C LEU A 166 -6.54 20.56 0.31
N GLU A 167 -6.18 20.39 1.59
CA GLU A 167 -5.68 21.48 2.43
C GLU A 167 -4.40 22.08 1.85
N GLN A 168 -3.44 21.26 1.42
CA GLN A 168 -2.22 21.72 0.75
C GLN A 168 -2.51 22.50 -0.53
N LEU A 169 -3.45 22.03 -1.36
CA LEU A 169 -3.83 22.76 -2.57
C LEU A 169 -4.49 24.11 -2.24
N ARG A 170 -5.26 24.19 -1.16
CA ARG A 170 -5.86 25.46 -0.71
C ARG A 170 -4.80 26.43 -0.22
N GLU A 171 -3.84 25.96 0.57
CA GLU A 171 -2.73 26.77 1.06
C GLU A 171 -1.91 27.35 -0.10
N ASN A 172 -1.52 26.50 -1.05
CA ASN A 172 -0.82 26.93 -2.27
C ASN A 172 -1.62 27.97 -3.06
N ASN A 173 -2.95 27.79 -3.19
CA ASN A 173 -3.79 28.77 -3.88
C ASN A 173 -3.82 30.13 -3.16
N TYR A 174 -3.78 30.16 -1.82
CA TYR A 174 -3.69 31.43 -1.08
C TYR A 174 -2.35 32.12 -1.30
N GLU A 175 -1.25 31.36 -1.35
CA GLU A 175 0.07 31.91 -1.69
C GLU A 175 0.13 32.45 -3.12
N GLU A 176 -0.45 31.73 -4.09
CA GLU A 176 -0.54 32.18 -5.48
C GLU A 176 -1.38 33.45 -5.60
N LEU A 177 -2.51 33.55 -4.88
CA LEU A 177 -3.34 34.74 -4.86
C LEU A 177 -2.59 35.94 -4.25
N ALA A 178 -1.82 35.74 -3.18
CA ALA A 178 -1.00 36.78 -2.59
C ALA A 178 0.09 37.29 -3.55
N LYS A 179 0.72 36.38 -4.32
CA LYS A 179 1.68 36.77 -5.37
C LYS A 179 1.02 37.53 -6.50
N LEU A 180 -0.19 37.13 -6.92
CA LEU A 180 -0.94 37.86 -7.94
C LEU A 180 -1.35 39.25 -7.46
N GLU A 181 -1.77 39.41 -6.21
CA GLU A 181 -2.12 40.71 -5.64
C GLU A 181 -0.90 41.62 -5.49
N SER A 182 0.25 41.07 -5.06
CA SER A 182 1.52 41.80 -5.06
C SER A 182 1.89 42.27 -6.46
N LEU A 183 1.86 41.37 -7.45
CA LEU A 183 2.16 41.72 -8.84
C LEU A 183 1.20 42.77 -9.39
N ARG A 184 -0.08 42.70 -9.03
CA ARG A 184 -1.08 43.70 -9.40
C ARG A 184 -0.74 45.06 -8.80
N SER A 185 -0.40 45.11 -7.52
CA SER A 185 0.01 46.35 -6.83
C SER A 185 1.25 46.97 -7.48
N ASP A 186 2.24 46.14 -7.81
CA ASP A 186 3.47 46.58 -8.48
C ASP A 186 3.15 47.21 -9.86
N VAL A 187 2.27 46.56 -10.65
CA VAL A 187 1.83 47.08 -11.95
C VAL A 187 1.01 48.37 -11.83
N GLU A 188 0.12 48.47 -10.83
CA GLU A 188 -0.66 49.69 -10.58
C GLU A 188 0.27 50.86 -10.22
N MET A 189 1.31 50.61 -9.42
CA MET A 189 2.34 51.58 -9.08
C MET A 189 3.15 52.00 -10.31
N ASP A 190 3.64 51.05 -11.11
CA ASP A 190 4.38 51.33 -12.35
C ASP A 190 3.55 52.16 -13.34
N THR A 191 2.25 51.87 -13.45
CA THR A 191 1.34 52.62 -14.33
C THR A 191 1.20 54.07 -13.87
N LEU A 192 1.06 54.30 -12.56
CA LEU A 192 0.99 55.66 -12.01
C LEU A 192 2.29 56.45 -12.25
N TYR A 193 3.44 55.80 -12.14
CA TYR A 193 4.73 56.41 -12.49
C TYR A 193 4.83 56.77 -13.97
N LEU A 194 4.41 55.88 -14.87
CA LEU A 194 4.39 56.14 -16.31
C LEU A 194 3.47 57.31 -16.66
N ASP A 195 2.26 57.36 -16.10
CA ASP A 195 1.34 58.49 -16.27
C ASP A 195 1.95 59.81 -15.78
N THR A 196 2.69 59.77 -14.68
CA THR A 196 3.39 60.96 -14.12
C THR A 196 4.52 61.42 -15.04
N ILE A 197 5.30 60.47 -15.59
CA ILE A 197 6.35 60.77 -16.58
C ILE A 197 5.74 61.37 -17.85
N ASP A 198 4.62 60.84 -18.34
CA ASP A 198 3.93 61.37 -19.51
C ASP A 198 3.41 62.80 -19.27
N GLN A 199 2.86 63.08 -18.09
CA GLN A 199 2.46 64.43 -17.70
C GLN A 199 3.65 65.40 -17.62
N LEU A 200 4.78 64.96 -17.07
CA LEU A 200 6.01 65.77 -17.05
C LEU A 200 6.57 65.97 -18.46
N SER A 201 6.52 64.95 -19.32
CA SER A 201 6.94 65.02 -20.71
C SER A 201 6.08 66.01 -21.52
N GLN A 202 4.76 66.00 -21.33
CA GLN A 202 3.86 67.01 -21.91
C GLN A 202 4.17 68.41 -21.39
N ARG A 203 4.39 68.57 -20.08
CA ARG A 203 4.80 69.87 -19.51
C ARG A 203 6.12 70.37 -20.08
N ILE A 204 7.09 69.49 -20.32
CA ILE A 204 8.37 69.82 -20.98
C ILE A 204 8.14 70.29 -22.43
N GLN A 205 7.20 69.68 -23.16
CA GLN A 205 6.87 70.11 -24.53
C GLN A 205 6.18 71.49 -24.56
N ASP A 206 5.44 71.83 -23.51
CA ASP A 206 4.70 73.10 -23.40
C ASP A 206 5.52 74.24 -22.77
N THR A 207 6.68 73.97 -22.15
CA THR A 207 7.54 75.00 -21.52
C THR A 207 8.59 75.56 -22.49
N ASN A 208 8.55 76.87 -22.72
CA ASN A 208 9.41 77.59 -23.68
C ASN A 208 10.58 78.38 -23.01
N THR A 209 10.94 78.05 -21.77
CA THR A 209 11.91 78.79 -20.94
C THR A 209 12.91 77.85 -20.26
N VAL A 210 14.21 78.19 -20.30
CA VAL A 210 15.33 77.33 -19.82
C VAL A 210 15.28 77.06 -18.31
N ASP A 211 14.75 77.99 -17.53
CA ASP A 211 14.68 77.91 -16.06
C ASP A 211 13.63 76.87 -15.59
N ASP A 212 12.53 76.71 -16.32
CA ASP A 212 11.48 75.74 -15.99
C ASP A 212 11.90 74.30 -16.33
N ALA A 213 12.72 74.14 -17.37
CA ALA A 213 13.28 72.84 -17.74
C ALA A 213 14.23 72.28 -16.67
N GLU A 214 14.97 73.13 -15.95
CA GLU A 214 15.91 72.70 -14.91
C GLU A 214 15.18 72.25 -13.61
N ILE A 215 14.03 72.85 -13.30
CA ILE A 215 13.18 72.45 -12.18
C ILE A 215 12.52 71.09 -12.46
N LEU A 216 11.99 70.90 -13.68
CA LEU A 216 11.39 69.63 -14.12
C LEU A 216 12.43 68.49 -14.17
N GLN A 217 13.67 68.79 -14.55
CA GLN A 217 14.78 67.82 -14.53
C GLN A 217 15.12 67.37 -13.10
N LYS A 218 15.14 68.28 -12.12
CA LYS A 218 15.36 67.95 -10.71
C LYS A 218 14.22 67.12 -10.12
N GLU A 219 12.99 67.38 -10.56
CA GLU A 219 11.81 66.62 -10.13
C GLU A 219 11.83 65.19 -10.68
N LEU A 220 12.20 65.01 -11.95
CA LEU A 220 12.48 63.70 -12.56
C LEU A 220 13.58 62.94 -11.83
N GLU A 221 14.72 63.60 -11.55
CA GLU A 221 15.87 62.98 -10.88
C GLU A 221 15.51 62.50 -9.47
N LYS A 222 14.69 63.28 -8.75
CA LYS A 222 14.20 62.93 -7.42
C LYS A 222 13.28 61.71 -7.45
N MET A 223 12.36 61.64 -8.40
CA MET A 223 11.48 60.46 -8.55
C MET A 223 12.25 59.21 -8.99
N THR A 224 13.27 59.34 -9.85
CA THR A 224 14.13 58.19 -10.20
C THR A 224 15.00 57.69 -9.05
N LYS A 225 15.38 58.54 -8.09
CA LYS A 225 16.08 58.09 -6.88
C LYS A 225 15.19 57.33 -5.91
N GLU A 226 13.89 57.59 -5.91
CA GLU A 226 12.92 56.84 -5.11
C GLU A 226 12.64 55.45 -5.70
N LEU A 227 13.07 55.16 -6.94
CA LEU A 227 12.96 53.84 -7.61
C LEU A 227 14.15 52.88 -7.33
N GLU A 228 15.30 53.36 -6.83
CA GLU A 228 16.48 52.52 -6.54
C GLU A 228 16.50 51.94 -5.12
N TYR A 229 15.48 52.22 -4.30
CA TYR A 229 15.32 51.74 -2.92
C TYR A 229 14.07 50.89 -2.76
#